data_AF-A0A6M3JXP2-F1
#
_entry.id   AF-A0A6M3JXP2-F1
#
_cell.length_a   1.000
_cell.length_b   1.000
_cell.length_c   1.000
_cell.angle_alpha   90.00
_cell.angle_beta   90.00
_cell.angle_gamma   90.00
#
_symmetry.space_group_name_H-M   'P 1'
#
loop_
_entity.id
_entity.type
_entity.pdbx_description
1 polymer ?
#
loop_
_entity_poly.entity_id
_entity_poly.type
_entity_poly.pdbx_seq_one_letter_code
_entity_poly.pdbx_strand_id
1 'polypeptide(L)'
;MNELSENAKSIFEKLYSFSGESIDDTFRRVAREFANSSEEEELAYSLQKNNIWRPNTPAYLNAGTKHKIFSACYCVDLEDSMESIYDIASVAMRIFKCGAGIGIPIGNLREAEAYIYEGEPDHAPEGKSSGPLVFLKLYDAVGDTTKSGGRVRRAAILCDMQVSHPDIMNFIRCKEIDGRLANMNISVAITDDFMKALKDNIPFSLITPYDGSKVGEVDPSNLWSNLVEMNWRTADPGVIFIDIVNKYNVLKKRYTIKVLNPCITGDTLISTINGDIRIDELTGKEKILTYNIKNGLIDLDDIEFVGKTRIDVDTISIEMEDGEILNLTPDHPVYTENRGYVMASDLNENDVLLMLE
;
A
#
# COMPACT_ATOMS: atom_id res chain seq x y z
N MET A 1 -29.21 20.11 -1.71
CA MET A 1 -28.23 19.47 -2.61
C MET A 1 -26.90 20.18 -2.40
N ASN A 2 -25.81 19.45 -2.21
CA ASN A 2 -24.48 20.05 -2.13
C ASN A 2 -23.91 20.08 -3.55
N GLU A 3 -23.81 21.28 -4.14
CA GLU A 3 -23.20 21.43 -5.47
C GLU A 3 -21.73 21.00 -5.46
N LEU A 4 -21.27 20.51 -6.61
CA LEU A 4 -19.85 20.29 -6.85
C LEU A 4 -19.11 21.63 -6.91
N SER A 5 -17.91 21.69 -6.33
CA SER A 5 -16.99 22.81 -6.56
C SER A 5 -16.51 22.84 -8.02
N GLU A 6 -16.08 24.02 -8.50
CA GLU A 6 -15.56 24.18 -9.87
C GLU A 6 -14.37 23.24 -10.16
N ASN A 7 -13.52 22.99 -9.16
CA ASN A 7 -12.44 22.00 -9.28
C ASN A 7 -12.99 20.59 -9.52
N ALA A 8 -14.03 20.18 -8.78
CA ALA A 8 -14.64 18.87 -8.97
C ALA A 8 -15.36 18.77 -10.33
N LYS A 9 -16.11 19.81 -10.74
CA LYS A 9 -16.72 19.89 -12.08
C LYS A 9 -15.68 19.68 -13.18
N SER A 10 -14.58 20.45 -13.12
CA SER A 10 -13.50 20.38 -14.10
C SER A 10 -12.74 19.05 -14.09
N ILE A 11 -12.66 18.35 -12.95
CA ILE A 11 -12.13 16.97 -12.86
C ILE A 11 -13.05 15.98 -13.59
N PHE A 12 -14.37 16.07 -13.38
CA PHE A 12 -15.33 15.22 -14.10
C PHE A 12 -15.25 15.44 -15.62
N GLU A 13 -15.34 16.70 -16.07
CA GLU A 13 -15.27 17.09 -17.48
C GLU A 13 -13.98 16.61 -18.18
N LYS A 14 -12.82 16.69 -17.51
CA LYS A 14 -11.51 16.38 -18.12
C LYS A 14 -11.16 14.89 -18.08
N LEU A 15 -11.63 14.13 -17.09
CA LEU A 15 -11.19 12.75 -16.86
C LEU A 15 -12.30 11.71 -17.07
N TYR A 16 -13.49 11.96 -16.53
CA TYR A 16 -14.50 10.92 -16.27
C TYR A 16 -15.67 10.95 -17.26
N SER A 17 -16.16 12.15 -17.57
CA SER A 17 -17.21 12.37 -18.56
C SER A 17 -16.70 12.07 -19.97
N PHE A 18 -17.59 11.60 -20.84
CA PHE A 18 -17.32 11.39 -22.26
C PHE A 18 -17.65 12.65 -23.07
N SER A 19 -17.23 12.70 -24.34
CA SER A 19 -17.43 13.88 -25.18
C SER A 19 -18.92 14.20 -25.38
N GLY A 20 -19.39 15.30 -24.80
CA GLY A 20 -20.80 15.72 -24.84
C GLY A 20 -21.67 15.15 -23.71
N GLU A 21 -21.08 14.43 -22.76
CA GLU A 21 -21.76 13.89 -21.58
C GLU A 21 -21.75 14.91 -20.43
N SER A 22 -22.89 15.16 -19.78
CA SER A 22 -22.90 15.98 -18.55
C SER A 22 -22.44 15.17 -17.32
N ILE A 23 -22.19 15.84 -16.20
CA ILE A 23 -21.86 15.15 -14.94
C ILE A 23 -23.05 14.29 -14.46
N ASP A 24 -24.29 14.70 -14.76
CA ASP A 24 -25.48 13.91 -14.42
C ASP A 24 -25.57 12.63 -15.25
N ASP A 25 -25.35 12.74 -16.57
CA ASP A 25 -25.26 11.59 -17.48
C ASP A 25 -24.11 10.65 -17.08
N THR A 26 -22.97 11.21 -16.67
CA THR A 26 -21.81 10.46 -16.17
C THR A 26 -22.19 9.61 -14.95
N PHE A 27 -22.90 10.19 -13.97
CA PHE A 27 -23.39 9.44 -12.81
C PHE A 27 -24.41 8.35 -13.19
N ARG A 28 -25.28 8.62 -14.18
CA ARG A 28 -26.28 7.65 -14.67
C ARG A 28 -25.65 6.50 -15.46
N ARG A 29 -24.70 6.78 -16.36
CA ARG A 29 -23.89 5.75 -17.06
C ARG A 29 -23.20 4.81 -16.08
N VAL A 30 -22.60 5.38 -15.03
CA VAL A 30 -21.89 4.61 -14.01
C VAL A 30 -22.84 3.82 -13.12
N ALA A 31 -23.98 4.39 -12.72
CA ALA A 31 -25.01 3.67 -11.97
C ALA A 31 -25.55 2.45 -12.76
N ARG A 32 -25.90 2.65 -14.03
CA ARG A 32 -26.46 1.62 -14.91
C ARG A 32 -25.52 0.45 -15.19
N GLU A 33 -24.20 0.65 -15.13
CA GLU A 33 -23.21 -0.42 -15.35
C GLU A 33 -23.25 -1.49 -14.23
N PHE A 34 -23.67 -1.12 -13.02
CA PHE A 34 -23.64 -1.98 -11.84
C PHE A 34 -25.02 -2.32 -11.26
N ALA A 35 -26.09 -1.70 -11.78
CA ALA A 35 -27.46 -1.90 -11.33
C ALA A 35 -28.15 -3.09 -12.01
N ASN A 36 -28.85 -3.91 -11.22
CA ASN A 36 -29.67 -5.03 -11.69
C ASN A 36 -31.13 -4.63 -11.93
N SER A 37 -31.56 -3.47 -11.41
CA SER A 37 -32.90 -2.90 -11.62
C SER A 37 -32.88 -1.37 -11.71
N SER A 38 -34.01 -0.78 -12.14
CA SER A 38 -34.18 0.68 -12.21
C SER A 38 -34.07 1.37 -10.84
N GLU A 39 -34.51 0.68 -9.79
CA GLU A 39 -34.42 1.15 -8.40
C GLU A 39 -32.96 1.19 -7.93
N GLU A 40 -32.15 0.21 -8.30
CA GLU A 40 -30.70 0.21 -8.05
C GLU A 40 -29.98 1.31 -8.86
N GLU A 41 -30.39 1.57 -10.12
CA GLU A 41 -29.82 2.65 -10.92
C GLU A 41 -30.08 4.03 -10.28
N GLU A 42 -31.33 4.35 -9.93
CA GLU A 42 -31.66 5.63 -9.28
C GLU A 42 -31.04 5.75 -7.89
N LEU A 43 -30.92 4.66 -7.12
CA LEU A 43 -30.21 4.66 -5.84
C LEU A 43 -28.73 5.00 -6.04
N ALA A 44 -28.00 4.26 -6.89
CA ALA A 44 -26.58 4.47 -7.13
C ALA A 44 -26.29 5.84 -7.79
N TYR A 45 -27.20 6.34 -8.61
CA TYR A 45 -27.17 7.72 -9.12
C TYR A 45 -27.36 8.76 -8.00
N SER A 46 -28.37 8.58 -7.14
CA SER A 46 -28.67 9.53 -6.06
C SER A 46 -27.54 9.64 -5.03
N LEU A 47 -26.86 8.53 -4.73
CA LEU A 47 -25.69 8.50 -3.83
C LEU A 47 -24.51 9.30 -4.41
N GLN A 48 -24.22 9.13 -5.70
CA GLN A 48 -23.20 9.91 -6.41
C GLN A 48 -23.56 11.40 -6.50
N LYS A 49 -24.82 11.71 -6.80
CA LYS A 49 -25.29 13.10 -6.96
C LYS A 49 -25.32 13.88 -5.65
N ASN A 50 -25.66 13.23 -4.53
CA ASN A 50 -25.66 13.86 -3.20
C ASN A 50 -24.28 13.86 -2.52
N ASN A 51 -23.22 13.32 -3.14
CA ASN A 51 -21.88 13.14 -2.57
C ASN A 51 -21.82 12.18 -1.37
N ILE A 52 -22.75 11.23 -1.27
CA ILE A 52 -22.80 10.24 -0.18
C ILE A 52 -21.80 9.09 -0.46
N TRP A 53 -21.71 8.65 -1.72
CA TRP A 53 -20.77 7.63 -2.16
C TRP A 53 -20.42 7.84 -3.63
N ARG A 54 -19.18 7.50 -4.02
CA ARG A 54 -18.73 7.41 -5.42
C ARG A 54 -17.81 6.21 -5.61
N PRO A 55 -17.84 5.54 -6.77
CA PRO A 55 -16.87 4.50 -7.10
C PRO A 55 -15.51 5.10 -7.51
N ASN A 56 -14.54 4.23 -7.76
CA ASN A 56 -13.17 4.60 -8.11
C ASN A 56 -13.02 5.14 -9.56
N THR A 57 -11.81 5.60 -9.90
CA THR A 57 -11.46 6.10 -11.24
C THR A 57 -11.73 5.10 -12.38
N PRO A 58 -11.30 3.82 -12.33
CA PRO A 58 -11.64 2.84 -13.37
C PRO A 58 -13.14 2.69 -13.64
N ALA A 59 -13.98 2.66 -12.60
CA ALA A 59 -15.44 2.60 -12.78
C ALA A 59 -15.96 3.78 -13.61
N TYR A 60 -15.54 5.01 -13.27
CA TYR A 60 -15.88 6.22 -14.05
C TYR A 60 -15.38 6.17 -15.50
N LEU A 61 -14.15 5.70 -15.73
CA LEU A 61 -13.54 5.62 -17.06
C LEU A 61 -14.19 4.55 -17.96
N ASN A 62 -14.55 3.41 -17.39
CA ASN A 62 -14.81 2.18 -18.14
C ASN A 62 -16.29 1.78 -18.20
N ALA A 63 -17.15 2.29 -17.30
CA ALA A 63 -18.60 2.09 -17.37
C ALA A 63 -19.15 2.58 -18.72
N GLY A 64 -20.06 1.82 -19.32
CA GLY A 64 -20.58 2.05 -20.68
C GLY A 64 -19.59 1.70 -21.81
N THR A 65 -18.36 1.27 -21.53
CA THR A 65 -17.36 0.93 -22.56
C THR A 65 -17.24 -0.58 -22.80
N LYS A 66 -16.47 -0.95 -23.84
CA LYS A 66 -16.06 -2.34 -24.13
C LYS A 66 -14.94 -2.88 -23.21
N HIS A 67 -14.37 -2.03 -22.35
CA HIS A 67 -13.37 -2.44 -21.37
C HIS A 67 -14.08 -2.54 -20.01
N LYS A 68 -14.04 -3.72 -19.39
CA LYS A 68 -14.82 -4.04 -18.17
C LYS A 68 -13.90 -4.33 -16.98
N ILE A 69 -12.90 -3.48 -16.79
CA ILE A 69 -11.99 -3.51 -15.64
C ILE A 69 -12.38 -2.36 -14.71
N PHE A 70 -12.76 -2.70 -13.48
CA PHE A 70 -13.32 -1.74 -12.51
C PHE A 70 -12.55 -1.70 -11.18
N SER A 71 -11.65 -2.66 -10.93
CA SER A 71 -10.71 -2.58 -9.82
C SER A 71 -9.58 -1.58 -10.15
N ALA A 72 -9.17 -0.76 -9.18
CA ALA A 72 -8.09 0.21 -9.34
C ALA A 72 -6.70 -0.36 -9.04
N CYS A 73 -6.64 -1.43 -8.26
CA CYS A 73 -5.41 -2.03 -7.76
C CYS A 73 -5.40 -3.52 -8.09
N TYR A 74 -4.23 -4.01 -8.49
CA TYR A 74 -3.95 -5.42 -8.73
C TYR A 74 -2.59 -5.76 -8.12
N CYS A 75 -2.47 -6.91 -7.46
CA CYS A 75 -1.18 -7.54 -7.22
C CYS A 75 -1.09 -8.77 -8.13
N VAL A 76 0.07 -9.01 -8.73
CA VAL A 76 0.38 -10.26 -9.47
C VAL A 76 1.29 -11.14 -8.62
N ASP A 77 1.27 -12.46 -8.88
CA ASP A 77 2.38 -13.31 -8.44
C ASP A 77 3.37 -13.46 -9.59
N LEU A 78 4.66 -13.37 -9.27
CA LEU A 78 5.77 -13.45 -10.22
C LEU A 78 6.55 -14.73 -9.92
N GLU A 79 6.66 -15.60 -10.91
CA GLU A 79 7.53 -16.77 -10.84
C GLU A 79 8.93 -16.41 -11.36
N ASP A 80 9.94 -17.17 -10.92
CA ASP A 80 11.33 -16.99 -11.32
C ASP A 80 11.60 -17.65 -12.69
N SER A 81 10.83 -17.21 -13.70
CA SER A 81 10.84 -17.70 -15.08
C SER A 81 10.69 -16.53 -16.08
N MET A 82 11.28 -16.67 -17.27
CA MET A 82 11.21 -15.64 -18.31
C MET A 82 9.78 -15.45 -18.82
N GLU A 83 9.03 -16.54 -18.90
CA GLU A 83 7.61 -16.57 -19.25
C GLU A 83 6.79 -15.69 -18.30
N SER A 84 6.92 -15.88 -16.99
CA SER A 84 6.18 -15.10 -15.97
C SER A 84 6.55 -13.61 -16.00
N ILE A 85 7.85 -13.29 -16.16
CA ILE A 85 8.36 -11.92 -16.30
C ILE A 85 7.70 -11.20 -17.48
N TYR A 86 7.66 -11.81 -18.67
CA TYR A 86 7.09 -11.18 -19.86
C TYR A 86 5.55 -11.21 -19.89
N ASP A 87 4.90 -12.22 -19.31
CA ASP A 87 3.44 -12.21 -19.13
C ASP A 87 2.99 -11.11 -18.17
N ILE A 88 3.75 -10.83 -17.09
CA ILE A 88 3.46 -9.68 -16.21
C ILE A 88 3.60 -8.35 -16.96
N ALA A 89 4.54 -8.19 -17.89
CA ALA A 89 4.61 -7.01 -18.76
C ALA A 89 3.35 -6.86 -19.65
N SER A 90 2.83 -7.97 -20.19
CA SER A 90 1.59 -8.04 -20.97
C SER A 90 0.33 -7.72 -20.12
N VAL A 91 0.28 -8.22 -18.89
CA VAL A 91 -0.78 -7.96 -17.90
C VAL A 91 -0.76 -6.51 -17.43
N ALA A 92 0.41 -5.96 -17.10
CA ALA A 92 0.60 -4.57 -16.69
C ALA A 92 0.06 -3.58 -17.75
N MET A 93 0.42 -3.77 -19.03
CA MET A 93 -0.11 -2.98 -20.14
C MET A 93 -1.65 -3.00 -20.22
N ARG A 94 -2.28 -4.17 -19.98
CA ARG A 94 -3.74 -4.32 -19.98
C ARG A 94 -4.40 -3.62 -18.78
N ILE A 95 -3.77 -3.66 -17.61
CA ILE A 95 -4.20 -2.98 -16.38
C ILE A 95 -4.13 -1.46 -16.56
N PHE A 96 -2.99 -0.92 -17.00
CA PHE A 96 -2.79 0.52 -17.20
C PHE A 96 -3.78 1.07 -18.22
N LYS A 97 -3.99 0.38 -19.36
CA LYS A 97 -4.97 0.77 -20.37
C LYS A 97 -6.37 1.06 -19.81
N CYS A 98 -6.74 0.41 -18.70
CA CYS A 98 -8.04 0.56 -18.05
C CYS A 98 -8.05 1.50 -16.82
N GLY A 99 -6.96 2.23 -16.55
CA GLY A 99 -6.92 3.26 -15.48
C GLY A 99 -6.52 2.74 -14.10
N ALA A 100 -6.00 1.50 -14.02
CA ALA A 100 -5.59 0.83 -12.78
C ALA A 100 -4.06 0.81 -12.62
N GLY A 101 -3.59 0.38 -11.44
CA GLY A 101 -2.18 0.17 -11.10
C GLY A 101 -1.86 -1.27 -10.69
N ILE A 102 -0.57 -1.62 -10.65
CA ILE A 102 -0.05 -2.98 -10.39
C ILE A 102 1.00 -2.98 -9.28
N GLY A 103 0.95 -3.99 -8.41
CA GLY A 103 2.03 -4.41 -7.51
C GLY A 103 2.73 -5.67 -8.04
N ILE A 104 4.06 -5.64 -8.15
CA ILE A 104 4.90 -6.73 -8.69
C ILE A 104 5.90 -7.18 -7.59
N PRO A 105 5.92 -8.46 -7.17
CA PRO A 105 6.85 -8.96 -6.17
C PRO A 105 8.21 -9.25 -6.82
N ILE A 106 8.96 -8.20 -7.16
CA ILE A 106 10.22 -8.31 -7.91
C ILE A 106 11.28 -9.12 -7.15
N GLY A 107 11.23 -9.12 -5.82
CA GLY A 107 12.08 -9.95 -4.95
C GLY A 107 11.81 -11.47 -5.04
N ASN A 108 10.81 -11.93 -5.79
CA ASN A 108 10.67 -13.36 -6.10
C ASN A 108 11.72 -13.86 -7.10
N LEU A 109 12.38 -12.98 -7.87
CA LEU A 109 13.38 -13.36 -8.88
C LEU A 109 14.75 -13.57 -8.25
N ARG A 110 15.49 -14.59 -8.70
CA ARG A 110 16.85 -14.88 -8.20
C ARG A 110 17.82 -13.73 -8.47
N GLU A 111 18.69 -13.48 -7.50
CA GLU A 111 19.67 -12.38 -7.49
C GLU A 111 20.63 -12.39 -8.68
N ALA A 112 21.29 -11.25 -8.91
CA ALA A 112 22.38 -11.16 -9.88
C ALA A 112 23.49 -12.17 -9.57
N GLU A 113 24.13 -12.70 -10.62
CA GLU A 113 25.17 -13.74 -10.55
C GLU A 113 24.73 -15.13 -10.07
N ALA A 114 23.48 -15.32 -9.62
CA ALA A 114 22.90 -16.62 -9.29
C ALA A 114 22.81 -17.52 -10.53
N TYR A 115 22.99 -18.83 -10.35
CA TYR A 115 23.06 -19.79 -11.45
C TYR A 115 21.73 -20.00 -12.18
N ILE A 116 21.81 -20.22 -13.49
CA ILE A 116 20.70 -20.65 -14.35
C ILE A 116 20.96 -22.10 -14.79
N TYR A 117 19.94 -22.94 -14.70
CA TYR A 117 19.97 -24.36 -15.01
C TYR A 117 18.88 -24.63 -16.06
N GLU A 118 19.25 -25.16 -17.24
CA GLU A 118 18.32 -25.40 -18.37
C GLU A 118 18.03 -26.91 -18.59
N GLY A 119 18.15 -27.72 -17.53
CA GLY A 119 17.94 -29.17 -17.59
C GLY A 119 17.63 -29.84 -16.25
N GLU A 120 17.66 -31.18 -16.23
CA GLU A 120 17.45 -32.02 -15.03
C GLU A 120 18.41 -31.67 -13.87
N PRO A 121 18.06 -31.95 -12.60
CA PRO A 121 18.79 -31.45 -11.41
C PRO A 121 20.29 -31.74 -11.32
N ASP A 122 20.80 -32.77 -12.01
CA ASP A 122 22.21 -33.15 -12.01
C ASP A 122 23.07 -32.38 -13.04
N HIS A 123 22.49 -31.47 -13.84
CA HIS A 123 23.24 -30.69 -14.83
C HIS A 123 24.00 -29.52 -14.21
N ALA A 124 25.20 -29.25 -14.75
CA ALA A 124 25.93 -28.03 -14.44
C ALA A 124 25.16 -26.80 -14.97
N PRO A 125 25.20 -25.65 -14.27
CA PRO A 125 24.50 -24.46 -14.70
C PRO A 125 25.10 -23.88 -15.98
N GLU A 126 24.24 -23.49 -16.91
CA GLU A 126 24.62 -23.00 -18.24
C GLU A 126 24.83 -21.47 -18.29
N GLY A 127 24.29 -20.75 -17.31
CA GLY A 127 24.34 -19.29 -17.27
C GLY A 127 24.23 -18.70 -15.87
N LYS A 128 24.12 -17.37 -15.84
CA LYS A 128 23.95 -16.56 -14.62
C LYS A 128 22.85 -15.52 -14.80
N SER A 129 22.10 -15.27 -13.74
CA SER A 129 21.05 -14.26 -13.65
C SER A 129 21.65 -12.86 -13.72
N SER A 130 20.94 -11.95 -14.42
CA SER A 130 21.20 -10.51 -14.38
C SER A 130 20.51 -9.80 -13.20
N GLY A 131 19.82 -10.55 -12.35
CA GLY A 131 19.10 -10.08 -11.17
C GLY A 131 17.78 -9.34 -11.45
N PRO A 132 16.91 -9.18 -10.44
CA PRO A 132 15.63 -8.49 -10.57
C PRO A 132 15.71 -7.07 -11.15
N LEU A 133 16.82 -6.36 -10.90
CA LEU A 133 16.98 -4.94 -11.22
C LEU A 133 17.03 -4.64 -12.73
N VAL A 134 17.33 -5.60 -13.61
CA VAL A 134 17.22 -5.36 -15.05
C VAL A 134 15.77 -5.36 -15.53
N PHE A 135 14.91 -6.17 -14.91
CA PHE A 135 13.49 -6.27 -15.27
C PHE A 135 12.65 -5.09 -14.75
N LEU A 136 13.12 -4.36 -13.74
CA LEU A 136 12.56 -3.04 -13.40
C LEU A 136 12.55 -2.09 -14.61
N LYS A 137 13.58 -2.14 -15.48
CA LYS A 137 13.63 -1.32 -16.71
C LYS A 137 12.58 -1.73 -17.74
N LEU A 138 12.24 -3.03 -17.81
CA LEU A 138 11.16 -3.54 -18.66
C LEU A 138 9.81 -2.97 -18.19
N TYR A 139 9.51 -3.06 -16.90
CA TYR A 139 8.24 -2.57 -16.37
C TYR A 139 8.13 -1.03 -16.38
N ASP A 140 9.22 -0.29 -16.16
CA ASP A 140 9.27 1.17 -16.34
C ASP A 140 8.96 1.58 -17.79
N ALA A 141 9.54 0.87 -18.78
CA ALA A 141 9.25 1.13 -20.20
C ALA A 141 7.81 0.78 -20.60
N VAL A 142 7.18 -0.24 -20.00
CA VAL A 142 5.74 -0.52 -20.17
C VAL A 142 4.90 0.60 -19.56
N GLY A 143 5.30 1.14 -18.40
CA GLY A 143 4.64 2.26 -17.74
C GLY A 143 4.73 3.59 -18.50
N ASP A 144 5.88 3.87 -19.10
CA ASP A 144 6.11 5.05 -19.95
C ASP A 144 5.29 5.00 -21.24
N THR A 145 5.33 3.86 -21.93
CA THR A 145 4.63 3.66 -23.22
C THR A 145 3.11 3.51 -23.06
N THR A 146 2.61 3.09 -21.89
CA THR A 146 1.18 2.80 -21.67
C THR A 146 0.53 3.76 -20.67
N LYS A 147 0.06 4.91 -21.17
CA LYS A 147 -0.69 5.89 -20.36
C LYS A 147 -1.93 5.27 -19.71
N SER A 148 -2.09 5.53 -18.41
CA SER A 148 -3.17 4.96 -17.61
C SER A 148 -4.53 5.57 -17.98
N GLY A 149 -5.49 4.68 -18.24
CA GLY A 149 -6.83 5.00 -18.75
C GLY A 149 -6.85 5.50 -20.21
N GLY A 150 -5.73 5.44 -20.92
CA GLY A 150 -5.62 5.91 -22.32
C GLY A 150 -5.87 7.40 -22.55
N ARG A 151 -5.99 8.21 -21.49
CA ARG A 151 -6.33 9.65 -21.56
C ARG A 151 -5.20 10.54 -21.03
N VAL A 152 -4.92 10.53 -19.73
CA VAL A 152 -4.06 11.58 -19.11
C VAL A 152 -3.09 11.12 -18.00
N ARG A 153 -3.35 10.03 -17.27
CA ARG A 153 -2.53 9.66 -16.08
C ARG A 153 -1.31 8.82 -16.49
N ARG A 154 -0.19 8.94 -15.75
CA ARG A 154 0.93 7.96 -15.83
C ARG A 154 0.47 6.57 -15.37
N ALA A 155 1.19 5.53 -15.75
CA ALA A 155 1.05 4.22 -15.11
C ALA A 155 1.34 4.32 -13.60
N ALA A 156 0.83 3.36 -12.83
CA ALA A 156 1.11 3.22 -11.41
C ALA A 156 1.63 1.81 -11.16
N ILE A 157 2.91 1.72 -10.78
CA ILE A 157 3.63 0.47 -10.52
C ILE A 157 4.23 0.57 -9.12
N LEU A 158 4.06 -0.47 -8.32
CA LEU A 158 4.90 -0.74 -7.16
C LEU A 158 5.68 -2.03 -7.44
N CYS A 159 6.98 -2.02 -7.17
CA CYS A 159 7.80 -3.21 -7.14
C CYS A 159 8.31 -3.44 -5.71
N ASP A 160 8.03 -4.61 -5.13
CA ASP A 160 8.41 -4.93 -3.75
C ASP A 160 9.52 -5.99 -3.70
N MET A 161 10.48 -5.79 -2.79
CA MET A 161 11.58 -6.73 -2.53
C MET A 161 11.72 -6.97 -1.02
N GLN A 162 11.90 -8.24 -0.63
CA GLN A 162 12.11 -8.63 0.76
C GLN A 162 13.49 -8.17 1.26
N VAL A 163 13.58 -7.73 2.51
CA VAL A 163 14.82 -7.18 3.08
C VAL A 163 15.97 -8.20 3.17
N SER A 164 15.67 -9.49 3.08
CA SER A 164 16.65 -10.59 3.00
C SER A 164 17.12 -10.92 1.58
N HIS A 165 16.59 -10.26 0.54
CA HIS A 165 17.00 -10.53 -0.84
C HIS A 165 18.46 -10.10 -1.08
N PRO A 166 19.31 -10.89 -1.77
CA PRO A 166 20.73 -10.56 -1.87
C PRO A 166 21.05 -9.24 -2.60
N ASP A 167 20.20 -8.82 -3.55
CA ASP A 167 20.33 -7.53 -4.26
C ASP A 167 19.75 -6.34 -3.47
N ILE A 168 19.29 -6.50 -2.22
CA ILE A 168 18.55 -5.46 -1.47
C ILE A 168 19.28 -4.10 -1.41
N MET A 169 20.60 -4.11 -1.23
CA MET A 169 21.41 -2.87 -1.22
C MET A 169 21.43 -2.18 -2.59
N ASN A 170 21.49 -2.96 -3.68
CA ASN A 170 21.40 -2.44 -5.05
C ASN A 170 19.98 -1.91 -5.32
N PHE A 171 18.95 -2.59 -4.80
CA PHE A 171 17.55 -2.22 -4.96
C PHE A 171 17.22 -0.89 -4.27
N ILE A 172 17.62 -0.73 -3.00
CA ILE A 172 17.50 0.52 -2.24
C ILE A 172 18.07 1.72 -3.01
N ARG A 173 19.24 1.55 -3.66
CA ARG A 173 19.90 2.59 -4.46
C ARG A 173 19.50 2.63 -5.94
N CYS A 174 18.58 1.79 -6.42
CA CYS A 174 18.36 1.65 -7.87
C CYS A 174 17.71 2.89 -8.53
N LYS A 175 17.14 3.79 -7.71
CA LYS A 175 16.57 5.09 -8.09
C LYS A 175 17.44 6.31 -7.71
N GLU A 176 18.70 6.11 -7.30
CA GLU A 176 19.60 7.19 -6.87
C GLU A 176 19.91 8.26 -7.94
N ILE A 177 19.64 7.98 -9.21
CA ILE A 177 19.77 8.92 -10.32
C ILE A 177 18.37 9.39 -10.74
N ASP A 178 18.11 10.70 -10.59
CA ASP A 178 16.84 11.32 -10.98
C ASP A 178 16.40 10.95 -12.40
N GLY A 179 15.09 10.69 -12.55
CA GLY A 179 14.49 10.31 -13.84
C GLY A 179 14.69 8.84 -14.24
N ARG A 180 15.47 8.04 -13.50
CA ARG A 180 15.54 6.58 -13.69
C ARG A 180 14.39 5.89 -12.95
N LEU A 181 13.74 4.92 -13.60
CA LEU A 181 12.58 4.19 -13.05
C LEU A 181 11.43 5.15 -12.66
N ALA A 182 11.13 6.10 -13.55
CA ALA A 182 10.26 7.25 -13.27
C ALA A 182 8.75 6.93 -13.31
N ASN A 183 8.36 5.73 -13.74
CA ASN A 183 6.97 5.27 -13.81
C ASN A 183 6.61 4.22 -12.74
N MET A 184 7.50 4.02 -11.76
CA MET A 184 7.29 3.11 -10.63
C MET A 184 7.75 3.70 -9.29
N ASN A 185 7.11 3.26 -8.23
CA ASN A 185 7.65 3.29 -6.87
C ASN A 185 8.26 1.92 -6.53
N ILE A 186 9.10 1.89 -5.51
CA ILE A 186 9.70 0.67 -4.96
C ILE A 186 9.49 0.64 -3.44
N SER A 187 9.29 -0.54 -2.85
CA SER A 187 9.29 -0.68 -1.38
C SER A 187 10.07 -1.91 -0.90
N VAL A 188 10.62 -1.79 0.30
CA VAL A 188 11.27 -2.89 1.01
C VAL A 188 10.26 -3.55 1.95
N ALA A 189 10.04 -4.84 1.77
CA ALA A 189 9.29 -5.69 2.68
C ALA A 189 10.20 -6.07 3.87
N ILE A 190 10.02 -5.34 4.98
CA ILE A 190 10.74 -5.49 6.25
C ILE A 190 10.05 -6.57 7.11
N THR A 191 10.85 -7.45 7.70
CA THR A 191 10.41 -8.52 8.61
C THR A 191 10.70 -8.19 10.08
N ASP A 192 9.97 -8.84 10.99
CA ASP A 192 10.21 -8.73 12.44
C ASP A 192 11.62 -9.21 12.81
N ASP A 193 12.13 -10.25 12.11
CA ASP A 193 13.51 -10.73 12.26
C ASP A 193 14.57 -9.71 11.83
N PHE A 194 14.31 -8.90 10.79
CA PHE A 194 15.20 -7.80 10.43
C PHE A 194 15.20 -6.70 11.49
N MET A 195 14.02 -6.31 11.97
CA MET A 195 13.90 -5.28 13.01
C MET A 195 14.56 -5.72 14.32
N LYS A 196 14.50 -7.02 14.63
CA LYS A 196 15.27 -7.61 15.73
C LYS A 196 16.79 -7.58 15.46
N ALA A 197 17.24 -7.98 14.28
CA ALA A 197 18.67 -7.96 13.93
C ALA A 197 19.27 -6.54 14.00
N LEU A 198 18.50 -5.54 13.55
CA LEU A 198 18.81 -4.11 13.69
C LEU A 198 18.91 -3.68 15.16
N LYS A 199 17.92 -4.03 15.99
CA LYS A 199 17.89 -3.70 17.43
C LYS A 199 19.04 -4.34 18.22
N ASP A 200 19.29 -5.62 17.97
CA ASP A 200 20.32 -6.41 18.66
C ASP A 200 21.73 -6.18 18.04
N ASN A 201 21.82 -5.41 16.95
CA ASN A 201 23.01 -5.11 16.14
C ASN A 201 23.82 -6.38 15.78
N ILE A 202 23.14 -7.37 15.20
CA ILE A 202 23.70 -8.63 14.72
C ILE A 202 23.61 -8.75 13.19
N PRO A 203 24.54 -9.45 12.51
CA PRO A 203 24.47 -9.65 11.06
C PRO A 203 23.16 -10.29 10.62
N PHE A 204 22.48 -9.67 9.65
CA PHE A 204 21.24 -10.18 9.08
C PHE A 204 21.54 -11.06 7.87
N SER A 205 20.83 -12.18 7.71
CA SER A 205 21.14 -13.17 6.68
C SER A 205 20.48 -12.86 5.34
N LEU A 206 21.25 -12.94 4.26
CA LEU A 206 20.75 -12.80 2.89
C LEU A 206 20.42 -14.18 2.31
N ILE A 207 19.21 -14.33 1.79
CA ILE A 207 18.60 -15.60 1.41
C ILE A 207 18.19 -15.54 -0.06
N THR A 208 18.64 -16.49 -0.89
CA THR A 208 18.25 -16.51 -2.32
C THR A 208 16.79 -16.95 -2.48
N PRO A 209 16.00 -16.32 -3.36
CA PRO A 209 14.67 -16.82 -3.74
C PRO A 209 14.68 -18.17 -4.44
N TYR A 210 15.83 -18.60 -4.99
CA TYR A 210 15.92 -19.80 -5.84
C TYR A 210 15.66 -21.11 -5.08
N ASP A 211 16.34 -21.33 -3.95
CA ASP A 211 16.20 -22.53 -3.11
C ASP A 211 15.99 -22.23 -1.60
N GLY A 212 15.96 -20.96 -1.22
CA GLY A 212 15.87 -20.53 0.18
C GLY A 212 17.16 -20.70 0.99
N SER A 213 18.29 -20.98 0.35
CA SER A 213 19.59 -21.07 1.01
C SER A 213 20.15 -19.70 1.39
N LYS A 214 21.04 -19.68 2.40
CA LYS A 214 21.77 -18.48 2.82
C LYS A 214 22.98 -18.27 1.94
N VAL A 215 22.99 -17.19 1.17
CA VAL A 215 24.08 -16.82 0.25
C VAL A 215 24.98 -15.72 0.80
N GLY A 216 24.59 -15.02 1.87
CA GLY A 216 25.41 -13.99 2.49
C GLY A 216 24.86 -13.45 3.81
N GLU A 217 25.46 -12.34 4.26
CA GLU A 217 25.01 -11.53 5.39
C GLU A 217 25.18 -10.03 5.08
N VAL A 218 24.43 -9.19 5.78
CA VAL A 218 24.52 -7.73 5.73
C VAL A 218 24.47 -7.15 7.14
N ASP A 219 25.16 -6.04 7.36
CA ASP A 219 24.98 -5.20 8.55
C ASP A 219 23.60 -4.51 8.46
N PRO A 220 22.64 -4.82 9.36
CA PRO A 220 21.31 -4.23 9.31
C PRO A 220 21.32 -2.73 9.61
N SER A 221 22.26 -2.25 10.43
CA SER A 221 22.41 -0.82 10.75
C SER A 221 22.85 -0.03 9.51
N ASN A 222 23.77 -0.57 8.72
CA ASN A 222 24.14 0.00 7.42
C ASN A 222 23.00 -0.09 6.38
N LEU A 223 22.30 -1.23 6.28
CA LEU A 223 21.17 -1.39 5.35
C LEU A 223 20.05 -0.38 5.67
N TRP A 224 19.63 -0.32 6.93
CA TRP A 224 18.61 0.61 7.41
C TRP A 224 19.01 2.08 7.18
N SER A 225 20.27 2.43 7.45
CA SER A 225 20.78 3.78 7.18
C SER A 225 20.72 4.14 5.69
N ASN A 226 21.06 3.21 4.79
CA ASN A 226 20.93 3.41 3.34
C ASN A 226 19.47 3.52 2.89
N LEU A 227 18.57 2.74 3.49
CA LEU A 227 17.12 2.80 3.21
C LEU A 227 16.55 4.18 3.59
N VAL A 228 16.84 4.65 4.80
CA VAL A 228 16.41 5.98 5.29
C VAL A 228 17.05 7.12 4.47
N GLU A 229 18.34 7.01 4.12
CA GLU A 229 19.01 8.00 3.25
C GLU A 229 18.34 8.08 1.88
N MET A 230 18.06 6.95 1.24
CA MET A 230 17.46 6.93 -0.10
C MET A 230 16.00 7.40 -0.10
N ASN A 231 15.22 7.00 0.90
CA ASN A 231 13.86 7.49 1.10
C ASN A 231 13.83 9.02 1.27
N TRP A 232 14.70 9.57 2.13
CA TRP A 232 14.83 11.02 2.31
C TRP A 232 15.28 11.74 1.02
N ARG A 233 16.16 11.13 0.23
CA ARG A 233 16.69 11.72 -1.02
C ARG A 233 15.74 11.66 -2.21
N THR A 234 14.93 10.61 -2.34
CA THR A 234 14.17 10.34 -3.59
C THR A 234 12.69 10.00 -3.39
N ALA A 235 12.20 9.97 -2.15
CA ALA A 235 10.90 9.42 -1.73
C ALA A 235 10.70 7.91 -2.02
N ASP A 236 11.75 7.21 -2.43
CA ASP A 236 11.81 5.76 -2.63
C ASP A 236 13.11 5.20 -1.98
N PRO A 237 13.13 3.95 -1.48
CA PRO A 237 11.99 3.05 -1.36
C PRO A 237 11.08 3.38 -0.17
N GLY A 238 9.82 2.96 -0.26
CA GLY A 238 8.93 2.84 0.89
C GLY A 238 9.28 1.65 1.78
N VAL A 239 8.60 1.54 2.93
CA VAL A 239 8.72 0.43 3.88
C VAL A 239 7.37 -0.27 4.02
N ILE A 240 7.38 -1.60 3.98
CA ILE A 240 6.21 -2.45 4.23
C ILE A 240 6.59 -3.45 5.34
N PHE A 241 5.97 -3.37 6.51
CA PHE A 241 6.15 -4.35 7.58
C PHE A 241 5.36 -5.62 7.25
N ILE A 242 5.98 -6.52 6.47
CA ILE A 242 5.27 -7.60 5.76
C ILE A 242 4.74 -8.70 6.70
N ASP A 243 5.38 -8.87 7.86
CA ASP A 243 4.93 -9.79 8.91
C ASP A 243 3.70 -9.25 9.63
N ILE A 244 3.63 -7.93 9.87
CA ILE A 244 2.42 -7.28 10.40
C ILE A 244 1.26 -7.40 9.39
N VAL A 245 1.52 -7.15 8.11
CA VAL A 245 0.54 -7.36 7.03
C VAL A 245 0.00 -8.80 7.05
N ASN A 246 0.87 -9.81 7.17
CA ASN A 246 0.45 -11.21 7.19
C ASN A 246 -0.12 -11.70 8.54
N LYS A 247 0.24 -11.07 9.65
CA LYS A 247 -0.36 -11.28 10.98
C LYS A 247 -1.84 -10.92 10.99
N TYR A 248 -2.23 -9.82 10.34
CA TYR A 248 -3.62 -9.36 10.27
C TYR A 248 -4.36 -9.76 8.98
N ASN A 249 -3.67 -10.31 7.98
CA ASN A 249 -4.25 -10.88 6.76
C ASN A 249 -5.36 -11.91 7.06
N VAL A 250 -6.61 -11.54 6.74
CA VAL A 250 -7.81 -12.37 6.96
C VAL A 250 -7.83 -13.65 6.09
N LEU A 251 -7.01 -13.71 5.04
CA LEU A 251 -6.85 -14.85 4.14
C LEU A 251 -5.58 -15.69 4.43
N LYS A 252 -4.86 -15.45 5.53
CA LYS A 252 -3.59 -16.14 5.89
C LYS A 252 -3.64 -17.67 5.99
N LYS A 253 -4.84 -18.28 5.96
CA LYS A 253 -5.02 -19.74 5.82
C LYS A 253 -4.94 -20.25 4.37
N ARG A 254 -4.78 -19.37 3.39
CA ARG A 254 -4.74 -19.67 1.94
C ARG A 254 -3.64 -18.93 1.19
N TYR A 255 -3.36 -17.68 1.56
CA TYR A 255 -2.42 -16.83 0.85
C TYR A 255 -1.53 -16.04 1.82
N THR A 256 -0.23 -16.03 1.56
CA THR A 256 0.72 -15.07 2.12
C THR A 256 0.83 -13.89 1.16
N ILE A 257 0.66 -12.67 1.66
CA ILE A 257 0.84 -11.44 0.89
C ILE A 257 2.35 -11.22 0.73
N LYS A 258 2.85 -11.24 -0.51
CA LYS A 258 4.26 -10.97 -0.86
C LYS A 258 4.53 -9.51 -1.26
N VAL A 259 3.48 -8.79 -1.67
CA VAL A 259 3.55 -7.49 -2.36
C VAL A 259 2.24 -6.71 -2.17
N LEU A 260 2.34 -5.38 -2.09
CA LEU A 260 1.20 -4.47 -2.07
C LEU A 260 1.04 -3.74 -3.41
N ASN A 261 -0.07 -3.00 -3.57
CA ASN A 261 -0.27 -2.10 -4.70
C ASN A 261 0.30 -0.69 -4.42
N PRO A 262 0.58 0.15 -5.44
CA PRO A 262 1.14 1.51 -5.32
C PRO A 262 0.20 2.56 -4.67
N CYS A 263 -0.56 2.19 -3.65
CA CYS A 263 -1.46 3.09 -2.94
C CYS A 263 -1.34 2.88 -1.44
N ILE A 264 -0.48 3.67 -0.80
CA ILE A 264 -0.84 4.23 0.51
C ILE A 264 -1.82 5.37 0.24
N THR A 265 -2.96 5.36 0.92
CA THR A 265 -4.01 6.38 0.83
C THR A 265 -3.91 7.36 2.00
N GLY A 266 -4.66 8.47 1.98
CA GLY A 266 -4.58 9.49 3.04
C GLY A 266 -4.81 8.90 4.44
N ASP A 267 -5.73 7.94 4.55
CA ASP A 267 -6.07 7.16 5.74
C ASP A 267 -5.01 6.12 6.17
N THR A 268 -3.83 6.09 5.54
CA THR A 268 -2.69 5.30 6.03
C THR A 268 -2.19 5.89 7.34
N LEU A 269 -2.16 5.11 8.41
CA LEU A 269 -1.66 5.53 9.71
C LEU A 269 -0.12 5.62 9.75
N ILE A 270 0.40 6.67 10.37
CA ILE A 270 1.81 6.85 10.75
C ILE A 270 1.86 7.11 12.26
N SER A 271 2.74 6.38 12.95
CA SER A 271 2.92 6.53 14.39
C SER A 271 3.48 7.90 14.74
N THR A 272 2.71 8.64 15.54
CA THR A 272 3.14 9.88 16.18
C THR A 272 3.08 9.72 17.70
N ILE A 273 3.33 10.82 18.39
CA ILE A 273 3.48 10.90 19.84
C ILE A 273 2.20 11.14 20.61
N ASN A 274 1.12 11.42 19.86
CA ASN A 274 -0.25 11.36 20.35
C ASN A 274 -0.97 10.11 19.81
N GLY A 275 -0.21 9.08 19.41
CA GLY A 275 -0.69 7.85 18.78
C GLY A 275 -0.53 7.82 17.26
N ASP A 276 -1.07 6.76 16.64
CA ASP A 276 -1.11 6.60 15.18
C ASP A 276 -2.07 7.61 14.54
N ILE A 277 -1.56 8.49 13.66
CA ILE A 277 -2.31 9.52 12.96
C ILE A 277 -2.23 9.27 11.45
N ARG A 278 -3.34 9.45 10.73
CA ARG A 278 -3.40 9.23 9.26
C ARG A 278 -2.49 10.21 8.52
N ILE A 279 -1.94 9.85 7.34
CA ILE A 279 -1.15 10.77 6.50
C ILE A 279 -1.93 12.04 6.15
N ASP A 280 -3.22 11.93 5.84
CA ASP A 280 -4.08 13.09 5.64
C ASP A 280 -4.48 13.79 6.95
N GLU A 281 -4.28 13.15 8.12
CA GLU A 281 -4.41 13.75 9.45
C GLU A 281 -3.11 14.31 10.05
N LEU A 282 -1.93 14.01 9.49
CA LEU A 282 -0.65 14.69 9.71
C LEU A 282 -0.63 16.09 9.06
N THR A 283 -1.76 16.78 9.12
CA THR A 283 -2.14 17.92 8.30
C THR A 283 -2.38 19.23 9.10
N GLY A 284 -1.44 20.11 9.42
CA GLY A 284 -1.80 21.53 9.71
C GLY A 284 -2.18 21.95 11.10
N LYS A 285 -1.84 21.17 12.12
CA LYS A 285 -2.41 21.36 13.46
C LYS A 285 -1.40 21.46 14.58
N GLU A 286 -0.28 20.75 14.51
CA GLU A 286 0.75 20.80 15.55
C GLU A 286 2.08 20.22 15.06
N LYS A 287 3.09 20.23 15.93
CA LYS A 287 4.41 19.69 15.64
C LYS A 287 4.48 18.19 15.95
N ILE A 288 4.92 17.37 15.00
CA ILE A 288 5.30 15.96 15.25
C ILE A 288 6.58 15.91 16.06
N LEU A 289 6.75 14.89 16.91
CA LEU A 289 8.09 14.57 17.40
C LEU A 289 8.81 13.69 16.38
N THR A 290 9.86 14.26 15.82
CA THR A 290 10.91 13.57 15.09
C THR A 290 11.92 12.97 16.08
N TYR A 291 12.40 11.75 15.82
CA TYR A 291 13.55 11.23 16.56
C TYR A 291 14.83 11.81 15.95
N ASN A 292 15.49 12.71 16.67
CA ASN A 292 16.66 13.41 16.17
C ASN A 292 17.90 12.49 16.28
N ILE A 293 18.11 11.70 15.23
CA ILE A 293 19.11 10.62 15.13
C ILE A 293 20.56 11.08 15.43
N LYS A 294 20.83 12.40 15.44
CA LYS A 294 22.14 12.98 15.75
C LYS A 294 22.40 13.21 17.23
N ASN A 295 21.37 13.24 18.07
CA ASN A 295 21.49 13.46 19.52
C ASN A 295 20.79 12.38 20.37
N GLY A 296 19.98 11.50 19.77
CA GLY A 296 19.28 10.42 20.46
C GLY A 296 18.07 10.88 21.28
N LEU A 297 17.57 12.10 21.00
CA LEU A 297 16.43 12.71 21.67
C LEU A 297 15.26 12.91 20.70
N ILE A 298 14.16 13.38 21.26
CA ILE A 298 12.84 13.48 20.65
C ILE A 298 12.52 14.99 20.49
N ASP A 299 12.19 15.46 19.28
CA ASP A 299 12.36 16.86 18.83
C ASP A 299 11.21 17.32 17.89
N LEU A 300 10.76 18.59 17.92
CA LEU A 300 9.43 19.03 17.39
C LEU A 300 9.44 19.75 16.01
N ASP A 301 8.68 19.29 14.99
CA ASP A 301 8.56 19.90 13.64
C ASP A 301 7.14 19.94 12.99
N ASP A 302 6.82 20.96 12.15
CA ASP A 302 5.45 21.37 11.68
C ASP A 302 4.86 20.61 10.44
N ILE A 303 3.54 20.79 10.16
CA ILE A 303 2.71 20.19 9.06
C ILE A 303 1.47 21.10 8.63
N GLU A 304 0.68 20.87 7.53
CA GLU A 304 -0.31 21.85 6.84
C GLU A 304 -1.93 21.83 6.85
N PHE A 305 -2.78 20.76 6.69
CA PHE A 305 -4.32 20.81 6.80
C PHE A 305 -5.19 19.48 7.06
N VAL A 306 -6.33 19.46 7.85
CA VAL A 306 -7.36 18.31 7.92
C VAL A 306 -8.83 18.57 8.42
N GLY A 307 -9.75 17.60 8.14
CA GLY A 307 -11.13 17.37 8.71
C GLY A 307 -11.45 16.01 9.43
N LYS A 308 -12.76 15.71 9.72
CA LYS A 308 -13.29 14.81 10.80
C LYS A 308 -14.41 13.79 10.40
N THR A 309 -14.74 12.82 11.28
CA THR A 309 -15.81 11.78 11.18
C THR A 309 -17.10 11.99 12.04
N ARG A 310 -17.47 11.10 13.01
CA ARG A 310 -18.82 10.91 13.65
C ARG A 310 -19.46 12.19 14.31
N ILE A 311 -20.81 12.21 14.38
CA ILE A 311 -21.70 13.17 15.10
C ILE A 311 -22.88 12.40 15.76
N ASP A 312 -23.39 12.88 16.91
CA ASP A 312 -24.61 12.46 17.64
C ASP A 312 -24.88 10.95 17.73
N VAL A 313 -24.23 10.28 18.69
CA VAL A 313 -24.40 8.84 18.97
C VAL A 313 -24.47 8.62 20.48
N ASP A 314 -25.35 7.71 20.93
CA ASP A 314 -25.45 7.34 22.34
C ASP A 314 -24.17 6.65 22.84
N THR A 315 -23.77 6.99 24.07
CA THR A 315 -22.58 6.45 24.76
C THR A 315 -22.96 5.85 26.11
N ILE A 316 -22.14 4.92 26.58
CA ILE A 316 -22.16 4.43 27.96
C ILE A 316 -20.90 4.88 28.70
N SER A 317 -21.01 4.93 30.03
CA SER A 317 -19.93 5.28 30.95
C SER A 317 -19.52 4.03 31.74
N ILE A 318 -18.23 3.77 31.84
CA ILE A 318 -17.66 2.64 32.60
C ILE A 318 -16.69 3.22 33.63
N GLU A 319 -17.03 3.08 34.90
CA GLU A 319 -16.24 3.53 36.05
C GLU A 319 -15.36 2.38 36.54
N MET A 320 -14.06 2.61 36.65
CA MET A 320 -13.03 1.64 37.07
C MET A 320 -12.82 1.67 38.59
N GLU A 321 -12.16 0.65 39.16
CA GLU A 321 -11.96 0.55 40.63
C GLU A 321 -11.08 1.67 41.23
N ASP A 322 -10.28 2.36 40.41
CA ASP A 322 -9.49 3.54 40.80
C ASP A 322 -10.27 4.88 40.70
N GLY A 323 -11.47 4.86 40.09
CA GLY A 323 -12.33 6.01 39.85
C GLY A 323 -12.18 6.67 38.48
N GLU A 324 -11.41 6.12 37.54
CA GLU A 324 -11.42 6.62 36.16
C GLU A 324 -12.71 6.22 35.42
N ILE A 325 -13.21 7.10 34.53
CA ILE A 325 -14.47 6.88 33.80
C ILE A 325 -14.26 6.93 32.28
N LEU A 326 -14.29 5.75 31.65
CA LEU A 326 -14.24 5.61 30.20
C LEU A 326 -15.63 5.86 29.60
N ASN A 327 -15.72 6.77 28.62
CA ASN A 327 -16.97 7.10 27.92
C ASN A 327 -16.85 6.78 26.43
N LEU A 328 -17.71 5.89 25.94
CA LEU A 328 -17.57 5.25 24.64
C LEU A 328 -18.92 4.75 24.11
N THR A 329 -19.03 4.53 22.79
CA THR A 329 -20.27 3.96 22.23
C THR A 329 -20.39 2.47 22.59
N PRO A 330 -21.61 1.90 22.75
CA PRO A 330 -21.79 0.51 23.19
C PRO A 330 -21.07 -0.55 22.34
N ASP A 331 -20.89 -0.24 21.04
CA ASP A 331 -20.22 -1.05 20.02
C ASP A 331 -18.67 -0.94 20.02
N HIS A 332 -18.08 -0.18 20.95
CA HIS A 332 -16.63 0.05 20.99
C HIS A 332 -15.91 -1.14 21.68
N PRO A 333 -14.91 -1.77 21.03
CA PRO A 333 -14.17 -2.89 21.61
C PRO A 333 -13.03 -2.42 22.53
N VAL A 334 -13.13 -2.70 23.82
CA VAL A 334 -12.12 -2.35 24.84
C VAL A 334 -11.22 -3.55 25.12
N TYR A 335 -9.90 -3.36 25.18
CA TYR A 335 -8.98 -4.45 25.51
C TYR A 335 -8.89 -4.69 27.02
N THR A 336 -9.36 -5.85 27.46
CA THR A 336 -9.16 -6.39 28.81
C THR A 336 -8.00 -7.37 28.82
N GLU A 337 -7.20 -7.41 29.89
CA GLU A 337 -6.11 -8.37 30.04
C GLU A 337 -6.61 -9.82 30.15
N ASN A 338 -7.75 -10.00 30.84
CA ASN A 338 -8.27 -11.31 31.21
C ASN A 338 -9.26 -11.91 30.18
N ARG A 339 -9.93 -11.09 29.36
CA ARG A 339 -10.88 -11.53 28.33
C ARG A 339 -10.56 -11.04 26.91
N GLY A 340 -9.52 -10.22 26.72
CA GLY A 340 -9.18 -9.62 25.43
C GLY A 340 -10.14 -8.49 25.05
N TYR A 341 -10.35 -8.27 23.75
CA TYR A 341 -11.30 -7.26 23.27
C TYR A 341 -12.76 -7.66 23.58
N VAL A 342 -13.40 -6.93 24.48
CA VAL A 342 -14.81 -7.06 24.87
C VAL A 342 -15.56 -5.79 24.43
N MET A 343 -16.79 -5.91 23.95
CA MET A 343 -17.59 -4.73 23.60
C MET A 343 -17.99 -3.97 24.86
N ALA A 344 -18.03 -2.65 24.79
CA ALA A 344 -18.31 -1.80 25.94
C ALA A 344 -19.60 -2.17 26.69
N SER A 345 -20.66 -2.60 25.97
CA SER A 345 -21.93 -3.07 26.57
C SER A 345 -21.84 -4.40 27.33
N ASP A 346 -20.78 -5.18 27.08
CA ASP A 346 -20.64 -6.59 27.47
C ASP A 346 -19.52 -6.80 28.53
N LEU A 347 -18.97 -5.69 29.02
CA LEU A 347 -18.05 -5.61 30.15
C LEU A 347 -18.81 -5.77 31.48
N ASN A 348 -18.12 -6.27 32.51
CA ASN A 348 -18.63 -6.38 33.88
C ASN A 348 -17.51 -6.25 34.91
N GLU A 349 -17.88 -6.23 36.20
CA GLU A 349 -17.02 -6.08 37.38
C GLU A 349 -15.84 -7.07 37.52
N ASN A 350 -15.72 -8.07 36.63
CA ASN A 350 -14.62 -9.03 36.62
C ASN A 350 -13.59 -8.76 35.49
N ASP A 351 -13.73 -7.67 34.73
CA ASP A 351 -12.86 -7.31 33.61
C ASP A 351 -11.74 -6.35 34.03
N VAL A 352 -10.50 -6.67 33.66
CA VAL A 352 -9.30 -5.89 34.03
C VAL A 352 -8.74 -5.19 32.79
N LEU A 353 -8.51 -3.88 32.86
CA LEU A 353 -8.03 -3.06 31.74
C LEU A 353 -6.52 -2.80 31.83
N LEU A 354 -5.84 -2.82 30.68
CA LEU A 354 -4.38 -2.65 30.59
C LEU A 354 -4.03 -1.16 30.55
N MET A 355 -3.47 -0.64 31.64
CA MET A 355 -2.93 0.72 31.73
C MET A 355 -1.44 0.75 31.38
N LEU A 356 -1.01 1.82 30.71
CA LEU A 356 0.41 2.07 30.38
C LEU A 356 0.98 3.09 31.37
N GLU A 357 2.01 2.70 32.13
CA GLU A 357 2.86 3.61 32.93
C GLU A 357 3.98 4.26 32.09
#